data_AF-A0A3E0G842-F1
#
_entry.id   AF-A0A3E0G842-F1
#
_cell.length_a   1.000
_cell.length_b   1.000
_cell.length_c   1.000
_cell.angle_alpha   90.00
_cell.angle_beta   90.00
_cell.angle_gamma   90.00
#
_symmetry.space_group_name_H-M   'P 1'
#
loop_
_entity.id
_entity.type
_entity.pdbx_description
1 polymer ?
#
loop_
_entity_poly.entity_id
_entity_poly.type
_entity_poly.pdbx_seq_one_letter_code
_entity_poly.pdbx_strand_id
1 'polypeptide(L)'
;LAAGDTITVDATGAAILDRASWLALARDHAVPATALVLRVTLATVLARNADRARQVPADVVTAMWTAIDRTTAAELLAEGFRSVIELREH
;
A
#
# COMPACT_ATOMS: atom_id res chain seq x y z
N LEU A 1 -18.98 -0.72 -3.46
CA LEU A 1 -18.84 -0.16 -4.83
C LEU A 1 -20.19 0.24 -5.45
N ALA A 2 -21.32 -0.27 -4.95
CA ALA A 2 -22.65 0.00 -5.53
C ALA A 2 -23.26 1.40 -5.25
N ALA A 3 -22.71 2.19 -4.32
CA ALA A 3 -23.27 3.50 -3.93
C ALA A 3 -22.56 4.72 -4.57
N GLY A 4 -21.48 4.51 -5.35
CA GLY A 4 -20.67 5.61 -5.89
C GLY A 4 -19.65 6.21 -4.90
N ASP A 5 -19.58 5.67 -3.68
CA ASP A 5 -18.61 6.10 -2.67
C ASP A 5 -17.18 5.64 -2.98
N THR A 6 -16.21 6.51 -2.69
CA THR A 6 -14.78 6.15 -2.69
C THR A 6 -14.49 5.12 -1.62
N ILE A 7 -13.79 4.04 -1.97
CA ILE A 7 -13.39 2.98 -1.05
C ILE A 7 -11.87 3.02 -0.86
N THR A 8 -11.45 2.99 0.40
CA THR A 8 -10.05 2.83 0.79
C THR A 8 -9.82 1.44 1.35
N VAL A 9 -8.80 0.75 0.83
CA VAL A 9 -8.30 -0.48 1.43
C VAL A 9 -7.21 -0.10 2.42
N ASP A 10 -7.51 -0.18 3.72
CA ASP A 10 -6.52 0.04 4.79
C ASP A 10 -5.78 -1.27 5.09
N ALA A 11 -4.77 -1.54 4.27
CA ALA A 11 -3.88 -2.69 4.40
C ALA A 11 -2.47 -2.28 3.97
N THR A 12 -1.48 -3.12 4.26
CA THR A 12 -0.06 -2.79 3.98
C THR A 12 0.24 -2.69 2.49
N GLY A 13 -0.48 -3.46 1.65
CA GLY A 13 -0.23 -3.50 0.20
C GLY A 13 1.13 -4.08 -0.18
N ALA A 14 1.85 -4.71 0.75
CA ALA A 14 3.21 -5.20 0.54
C ALA A 14 3.29 -6.41 -0.41
N ALA A 15 2.28 -7.28 -0.37
CA ALA A 15 2.24 -8.47 -1.22
C ALA A 15 1.52 -8.20 -2.55
N ILE A 16 2.14 -8.63 -3.64
CA ILE A 16 1.56 -8.51 -4.99
C ILE A 16 0.24 -9.27 -5.13
N LEU A 17 0.08 -10.40 -4.43
CA LEU A 17 -1.14 -11.21 -4.48
C LEU A 17 -2.34 -10.49 -3.83
N ASP A 18 -2.10 -9.72 -2.77
CA ASP A 18 -3.13 -8.90 -2.15
C ASP A 18 -3.59 -7.81 -3.13
N ARG A 19 -2.63 -7.10 -3.73
CA ARG A 19 -2.92 -6.06 -4.73
C ARG A 19 -3.65 -6.62 -5.96
N ALA A 20 -3.24 -7.79 -6.45
CA ALA A 20 -3.90 -8.47 -7.56
C ALA A 20 -5.36 -8.79 -7.25
N SER A 21 -5.65 -9.22 -6.02
CA SER A 21 -7.01 -9.50 -5.56
C SER A 21 -7.87 -8.23 -5.51
N TRP A 22 -7.31 -7.11 -5.05
CA TRP A 22 -8.01 -5.82 -5.04
C TRP A 22 -8.26 -5.28 -6.44
N LEU A 23 -7.27 -5.41 -7.34
CA LEU A 23 -7.41 -5.00 -8.74
C LEU A 23 -8.44 -5.86 -9.48
N ALA A 24 -8.53 -7.16 -9.17
CA ALA A 24 -9.61 -8.00 -9.69
C ALA A 24 -10.98 -7.48 -9.26
N LEU A 25 -11.16 -7.19 -7.97
CA LEU A 25 -12.40 -6.61 -7.47
C LEU A 25 -12.73 -5.25 -8.12
N ALA A 26 -11.73 -4.37 -8.32
CA ALA A 26 -11.93 -3.10 -8.99
C ALA A 26 -12.38 -3.29 -10.45
N ARG A 27 -11.81 -4.26 -11.17
CA ARG A 27 -12.21 -4.61 -12.54
C ARG A 27 -13.62 -5.17 -12.61
N ASP A 28 -13.98 -6.07 -11.70
CA ASP A 28 -15.33 -6.69 -11.66
C ASP A 28 -16.44 -5.66 -11.47
N HIS A 29 -16.11 -4.53 -10.82
CA HIS A 29 -17.02 -3.41 -10.60
C HIS A 29 -16.80 -2.23 -11.56
N ALA A 30 -15.92 -2.38 -12.57
CA ALA A 30 -15.60 -1.33 -13.55
C ALA A 30 -15.18 0.01 -12.92
N VAL A 31 -14.46 -0.02 -11.80
CA VAL A 31 -13.97 1.17 -11.09
C VAL A 31 -12.45 1.32 -11.20
N PRO A 32 -11.93 2.55 -11.30
CA PRO A 32 -10.49 2.77 -11.33
C PRO A 32 -9.88 2.57 -9.93
N ALA A 33 -8.72 1.91 -9.87
CA ALA A 33 -7.94 1.78 -8.65
C ALA A 33 -6.75 2.76 -8.65
N THR A 34 -6.49 3.39 -7.49
CA THR A 34 -5.34 4.28 -7.27
C THR A 34 -4.46 3.67 -6.18
N ALA A 35 -3.15 3.58 -6.41
CA ALA A 35 -2.20 3.20 -5.38
C ALA A 35 -1.69 4.44 -4.63
N LEU A 36 -1.75 4.42 -3.29
CA LEU A 36 -1.13 5.42 -2.43
C LEU A 36 0.08 4.80 -1.74
N VAL A 37 1.27 5.30 -2.03
CA VAL A 37 2.53 4.77 -1.48
C VAL A 37 3.12 5.77 -0.50
N LEU A 38 3.31 5.33 0.75
CA LEU A 38 3.99 6.11 1.78
C LEU A 38 5.50 5.86 1.70
N ARG A 39 6.24 6.87 1.23
CA ARG A 39 7.70 6.88 1.14
C ARG A 39 8.29 7.51 2.41
N VAL A 40 8.34 6.69 3.46
CA VAL A 40 8.88 7.04 4.78
C VAL A 40 10.10 6.17 5.08
N THR A 41 11.09 6.69 5.80
CA THR A 41 12.27 5.90 6.16
C THR A 41 11.93 4.75 7.11
N LEU A 42 12.70 3.66 7.03
CA LEU A 42 12.57 2.52 7.94
C LEU A 42 12.70 2.97 9.41
N ALA A 43 13.59 3.91 9.69
CA ALA A 43 13.78 4.47 11.03
C ALA A 43 12.50 5.12 11.57
N THR A 44 11.82 5.97 10.78
CA THR A 44 10.54 6.57 11.14
C THR A 44 9.47 5.51 11.41
N VAL A 45 9.37 4.48 10.56
CA VAL A 45 8.36 3.41 10.72
C VAL A 45 8.62 2.60 11.99
N LEU A 46 9.87 2.22 12.26
CA LEU A 46 10.23 1.47 13.47
C LEU A 46 9.98 2.28 14.73
N ALA A 47 10.37 3.56 14.74
CA ALA A 47 10.11 4.47 15.87
C ALA A 47 8.60 4.57 16.15
N ARG A 48 7.79 4.83 15.11
CA ARG A 48 6.32 4.88 15.24
C ARG A 48 5.74 3.58 15.73
N ASN A 49 6.24 2.42 15.26
CA ASN A 49 5.77 1.12 15.72
C ASN A 49 6.09 0.89 17.21
N ALA A 50 7.26 1.32 17.69
CA ALA A 50 7.63 1.22 19.09
C ALA A 50 6.71 2.03 20.02
N ASP A 51 6.12 3.12 19.53
CA ASP A 51 5.21 3.97 20.31
C ASP A 51 3.75 3.47 20.32
N ARG A 52 3.42 2.40 19.59
CA ARG A 52 2.03 1.88 19.50
C ARG A 52 1.66 1.03 20.70
N ALA A 53 0.40 1.16 21.15
CA ALA A 53 -0.20 0.25 22.14
C ALA A 53 -0.15 -1.23 21.71
N ARG A 54 -0.30 -1.50 20.40
CA ARG A 54 -0.05 -2.81 19.79
C ARG A 54 1.10 -2.69 18.81
N GLN A 55 2.23 -3.27 19.19
CA GLN A 55 3.44 -3.30 18.38
C GLN A 55 3.45 -4.54 17.49
N VAL A 56 4.05 -4.41 16.31
CA VAL A 56 4.38 -5.53 15.43
C VAL A 56 5.87 -5.86 15.60
N PRO A 57 6.30 -7.13 15.55
CA PRO A 57 7.72 -7.48 15.56
C PRO A 57 8.52 -6.71 14.50
N ALA A 58 9.72 -6.26 14.86
CA ALA A 58 10.52 -5.35 14.03
C ALA A 58 10.96 -5.97 12.69
N ASP A 59 11.17 -7.29 12.66
CA ASP A 59 11.49 -8.06 11.46
C ASP A 59 10.31 -8.06 10.47
N VAL A 60 9.08 -8.18 10.96
CA VAL A 60 7.86 -8.10 10.13
C VAL A 60 7.70 -6.69 9.56
N VAL A 61 7.90 -5.65 10.38
CA VAL A 61 7.86 -4.25 9.92
C VAL A 61 8.93 -4.00 8.85
N THR A 62 10.14 -4.49 9.06
CA THR A 62 11.26 -4.35 8.11
C THR A 62 10.94 -5.06 6.80
N ALA A 63 10.40 -6.27 6.83
CA ALA A 63 10.03 -7.02 5.63
C ALA A 63 8.95 -6.29 4.81
N MET A 64 7.91 -5.78 5.46
CA MET A 64 6.85 -5.00 4.81
C MET A 64 7.40 -3.70 4.21
N TRP A 65 8.24 -2.97 4.97
CA TRP A 65 8.87 -1.76 4.50
C TRP A 65 9.74 -2.02 3.27
N THR A 66 10.60 -3.05 3.30
CA THR A 66 11.47 -3.40 2.15
C THR A 66 10.67 -3.76 0.91
N ALA A 67 9.55 -4.47 1.05
CA ALA A 67 8.69 -4.81 -0.08
C ALA A 67 8.09 -3.54 -0.73
N ILE A 68 7.63 -2.59 0.09
CA ILE A 68 7.06 -1.32 -0.40
C ILE A 68 8.15 -0.42 -1.00
N ASP A 69 9.30 -0.29 -0.33
CA ASP A 69 10.42 0.54 -0.76
C ASP A 69 10.94 0.13 -2.15
N ARG A 70 11.00 -1.17 -2.41
CA ARG A 70 11.38 -1.72 -3.73
C ARG A 70 10.32 -1.56 -4.80
N THR A 71 9.05 -1.43 -4.42
CA THR A 71 7.95 -1.30 -5.37
C THR A 71 8.01 0.08 -6.02
N THR A 72 8.06 0.13 -7.34
CA THR A 72 8.11 1.35 -8.14
C THR A 72 6.73 1.77 -8.64
N ALA A 73 6.57 3.05 -8.96
CA ALA A 73 5.34 3.52 -9.61
C ALA A 73 5.10 2.84 -10.96
N ALA A 74 6.15 2.54 -11.72
CA ALA A 74 6.05 1.85 -13.01
C ALA A 74 5.49 0.42 -12.85
N GLU A 75 5.95 -0.33 -11.85
CA GLU A 75 5.42 -1.66 -11.55
C GLU A 75 3.94 -1.60 -11.14
N LEU A 76 3.55 -0.65 -10.29
CA LEU A 76 2.15 -0.50 -9.89
C LEU A 76 1.24 -0.12 -11.07
N LEU A 77 1.72 0.74 -11.99
CA LEU A 77 0.98 1.03 -13.21
C LEU A 77 0.86 -0.23 -14.10
N ALA A 78 1.93 -1.03 -14.21
CA ALA A 78 1.92 -2.28 -14.96
C ALA A 78 1.00 -3.35 -14.34
N GLU A 79 0.80 -3.35 -13.02
CA GLU A 79 -0.17 -4.20 -12.34
C GLU A 79 -1.63 -3.86 -12.71
N GLY A 80 -1.91 -2.61 -13.10
CA GLY A 80 -3.23 -2.15 -13.52
C GLY A 80 -3.83 -1.06 -12.62
N PHE A 81 -3.06 -0.48 -11.70
CA PHE A 81 -3.49 0.77 -11.05
C PHE A 81 -3.57 1.89 -12.08
N ARG A 82 -4.65 2.68 -12.05
CA ARG A 82 -4.85 3.81 -12.97
C ARG A 82 -3.88 4.96 -12.67
N SER A 83 -3.58 5.15 -11.40
CA SER A 83 -2.65 6.18 -10.94
C SER A 83 -1.93 5.73 -9.69
N VAL A 84 -0.75 6.32 -9.48
CA VAL A 84 0.09 6.11 -8.31
C VAL A 84 0.37 7.46 -7.68
N ILE A 85 0.13 7.59 -6.39
CA ILE A 85 0.43 8.78 -5.59
C ILE A 85 1.50 8.39 -4.59
N GLU A 86 2.64 9.08 -4.62
CA GLU A 86 3.70 8.92 -3.62
C GLU A 86 3.65 10.08 -2.63
N LEU A 87 3.48 9.78 -1.35
CA LEU A 87 3.63 10.74 -0.27
C LEU A 87 4.97 10.52 0.41
N ARG A 88 5.79 11.56 0.46
CA ARG A 88 7.13 11.53 1.07
C ARG A 88 7.09 12.25 2.42
N GLU A 89 7.92 11.81 3.36
CA GLU A 89 8.17 12.61 4.56
C GLU A 89 8.94 13.90 4.20
N HIS A 90 8.63 14.98 4.93
CA HIS A 90 9.27 16.29 4.80
C HIS A 90 10.58 16.35 5.58
#